data_AF-A0AAN8U692-F1
#
_entry.id   AF-A0AAN8U692-F1
#
_cell.length_a   1.000
_cell.length_b   1.000
_cell.length_c   1.000
_cell.angle_alpha   90.00
_cell.angle_beta   90.00
_cell.angle_gamma   90.00
#
_symmetry.space_group_name_H-M   'P 1'
#
loop_
_entity.id
_entity.type
_entity.pdbx_description
1 polymer ?
#
loop_
_entity_poly.entity_id
_entity_poly.type
_entity_poly.pdbx_seq_one_letter_code
_entity_poly.pdbx_strand_id
1 'polypeptide(L)'
;MKLLKDREKECRNWRDEISPYAKDLLTDYREITQGYEIHFNGDFGYEVHEGEDKHTVNLQLKRCTCRVWDLTEIPCSHAIKALIYQKKKSDKRGALVVFKGSLHVSLYA
;
A
#
# COMPACT_ATOMS: atom_id res chain seq x y z
N MET A 1 12.32 17.12 23.87
CA MET A 1 12.12 16.02 22.90
C MET A 1 11.73 14.72 23.63
N LYS A 2 10.43 14.52 23.92
CA LYS A 2 9.92 13.24 24.47
C LYS A 2 9.38 12.34 23.34
N LEU A 3 8.61 12.91 22.42
CA LEU A 3 7.97 12.22 21.30
C LEU A 3 8.91 11.35 20.45
N LEU A 4 10.10 11.85 20.10
CA LEU A 4 11.08 11.08 19.32
C LEU A 4 11.66 9.89 20.08
N LYS A 5 11.88 10.04 21.39
CA LYS A 5 12.39 8.96 22.26
C LYS A 5 11.33 7.88 22.49
N ASP A 6 10.07 8.28 22.60
CA ASP A 6 8.94 7.36 22.74
C ASP A 6 8.74 6.53 21.46
N ARG A 7 8.77 7.19 20.29
CA ARG A 7 8.75 6.52 18.97
C ARG A 7 9.91 5.55 18.78
N GLU A 8 11.13 5.92 19.18
CA GLU A 8 12.31 5.04 19.10
C GLU A 8 12.13 3.78 19.96
N LYS A 9 11.60 3.94 21.18
CA LYS A 9 11.33 2.83 22.10
C LYS A 9 10.23 1.90 21.57
N GLU A 10 9.18 2.46 20.95
CA GLU A 10 8.15 1.69 20.23
C GLU A 10 8.76 0.87 19.10
N CYS A 11 9.59 1.48 18.25
CA CYS A 11 10.29 0.79 17.16
C CYS A 11 11.20 -0.34 17.66
N ARG A 12 11.91 -0.13 18.78
CA ARG A 12 12.83 -1.13 19.34
C ARG A 12 12.10 -2.37 19.87
N ASN A 13 10.85 -2.22 20.32
CA ASN A 13 10.04 -3.30 20.90
C ASN A 13 9.12 -3.98 19.87
N TRP A 14 9.09 -3.49 18.63
CA TRP A 14 8.24 -4.01 17.59
C TRP A 14 8.83 -5.31 17.00
N ARG A 15 8.04 -6.39 17.08
CA ARG A 15 8.44 -7.76 16.69
C ARG A 15 7.93 -8.23 15.33
N ASP A 16 6.83 -7.66 14.85
CA ASP A 16 6.22 -8.01 13.56
C ASP A 16 7.01 -7.48 12.36
N GLU A 17 6.68 -7.96 11.16
CA GLU A 17 7.28 -7.49 9.90
C GLU A 17 6.70 -6.14 9.44
N ILE A 18 5.49 -5.79 9.88
CA ILE A 18 4.75 -4.59 9.47
C ILE A 18 4.48 -3.69 10.67
N SER A 19 4.66 -2.37 10.48
CA SER A 19 4.51 -1.38 11.55
C SER A 19 3.12 -1.40 12.12
N PRO A 20 2.92 -1.28 13.45
CA PRO A 20 1.60 -0.99 13.99
C PRO A 20 0.94 0.18 13.24
N TYR A 21 1.70 1.25 12.97
CA TYR A 21 1.22 2.39 12.18
C TYR A 21 0.81 1.99 10.74
N ALA A 22 1.64 1.19 10.06
CA ALA A 22 1.33 0.74 8.71
C ALA A 22 0.15 -0.25 8.70
N LYS A 23 -0.01 -1.09 9.74
CA LYS A 23 -1.16 -2.00 9.89
C LYS A 23 -2.45 -1.22 10.08
N ASP A 24 -2.44 -0.21 10.95
CA ASP A 24 -3.60 0.67 11.18
C ASP A 24 -3.96 1.39 9.88
N LEU A 25 -2.96 2.00 9.21
CA LEU A 25 -3.15 2.69 7.94
C LEU A 25 -3.71 1.77 6.83
N LEU A 26 -3.18 0.55 6.71
CA LEU A 26 -3.70 -0.46 5.78
C LEU A 26 -5.14 -0.86 6.11
N THR A 27 -5.50 -0.90 7.38
CA THR A 27 -6.86 -1.20 7.85
C THR A 27 -7.82 -0.08 7.47
N ASP A 28 -7.45 1.18 7.77
CA ASP A 28 -8.24 2.36 7.40
C ASP A 28 -8.45 2.44 5.89
N TYR A 29 -7.39 2.26 5.11
CA TYR A 29 -7.47 2.25 3.66
C TYR A 29 -8.34 1.11 3.13
N ARG A 30 -8.36 -0.06 3.78
CA ARG A 30 -9.24 -1.15 3.39
C ARG A 30 -10.72 -0.78 3.54
N GLU A 31 -11.07 -0.04 4.59
CA GLU A 31 -12.45 0.42 4.82
C GLU A 31 -12.83 1.54 3.84
N ILE A 32 -11.97 2.56 3.68
CA ILE A 32 -12.23 3.71 2.79
C ILE A 32 -12.40 3.25 1.33
N THR A 33 -11.56 2.31 0.89
CA THR A 33 -11.56 1.86 -0.50
C THR A 33 -12.80 1.05 -0.88
N GLN A 34 -13.69 0.69 0.06
CA GLN A 34 -14.95 0.02 -0.25
C GLN A 34 -15.82 0.86 -1.20
N GLY A 35 -15.79 2.19 -1.07
CA GLY A 35 -16.51 3.12 -1.93
C GLY A 35 -15.84 3.43 -3.27
N TYR A 36 -14.61 2.97 -3.50
CA TYR A 36 -13.90 3.26 -4.74
C TYR A 36 -14.32 2.33 -5.88
N GLU A 37 -14.44 2.88 -7.09
CA GLU A 37 -14.57 2.09 -8.31
C GLU A 37 -13.18 1.78 -8.86
N ILE A 38 -13.03 0.64 -9.53
CA ILE A 38 -11.75 0.27 -10.14
C ILE A 38 -11.95 -0.25 -11.54
N HIS A 39 -11.16 0.29 -12.45
CA HIS A 39 -11.12 -0.06 -13.86
C HIS A 39 -9.73 -0.58 -14.20
N PHE A 40 -9.67 -1.69 -14.92
CA PHE A 40 -8.41 -2.25 -15.39
C PHE A 40 -8.05 -1.61 -16.73
N ASN A 41 -6.88 -0.99 -16.82
CA ASN A 41 -6.44 -0.25 -18.02
C ASN A 41 -5.46 -1.08 -18.89
N GLY A 42 -5.50 -2.41 -18.81
CA GLY A 42 -4.53 -3.30 -19.46
C GLY A 42 -3.36 -3.69 -18.56
N ASP A 43 -2.32 -4.29 -19.14
CA ASP A 43 -1.26 -5.12 -18.50
C ASP A 43 -1.06 -4.97 -16.98
N PHE A 44 -0.62 -3.81 -16.48
CA PHE A 44 -0.30 -3.60 -15.06
C PHE A 44 -0.90 -2.32 -14.46
N GLY A 45 -1.78 -1.65 -15.22
CA GLY A 45 -2.36 -0.36 -14.87
C GLY A 45 -3.79 -0.50 -14.36
N TYR A 46 -4.09 0.12 -13.22
CA TYR A 46 -5.43 0.22 -12.68
C TYR A 46 -5.81 1.69 -12.56
N GLU A 47 -7.04 2.02 -12.89
CA GLU A 47 -7.62 3.33 -12.66
C GLU A 47 -8.62 3.19 -11.52
N VAL A 48 -8.36 3.89 -10.43
CA VAL A 48 -9.20 3.88 -9.22
C VAL A 48 -9.94 5.20 -9.18
N HIS A 49 -11.26 5.15 -9.06
CA HIS A 49 -12.10 6.33 -8.93
C HIS A 49 -12.48 6.53 -7.46
N GLU A 50 -12.14 7.71 -6.95
CA GLU A 50 -12.57 8.24 -5.67
C GLU A 50 -13.64 9.31 -5.95
N GLY A 51 -14.88 8.88 -6.17
CA GLY A 51 -15.94 9.79 -6.63
C GLY A 51 -15.65 10.32 -8.05
N GLU A 52 -15.50 11.64 -8.19
CA GLU A 52 -15.16 12.27 -9.47
C GLU A 52 -13.64 12.25 -9.76
N ASP A 53 -12.82 12.06 -8.72
CA ASP A 53 -11.38 12.01 -8.85
C ASP A 53 -10.90 10.66 -9.35
N LYS A 54 -9.90 10.67 -10.24
CA LYS A 54 -9.36 9.46 -10.85
C LYS A 54 -7.87 9.37 -10.62
N HIS A 55 -7.43 8.18 -10.23
CA HIS A 55 -6.05 7.91 -9.94
C HIS A 55 -5.56 6.64 -10.63
N THR A 56 -4.48 6.78 -11.39
CA THR A 56 -3.83 5.64 -12.03
C THR A 56 -2.81 5.04 -11.08
N VAL A 57 -2.91 3.74 -10.88
CA VAL A 57 -2.03 2.90 -10.07
C VAL A 57 -1.28 1.97 -11.02
N ASN A 58 0.05 1.96 -10.93
CA ASN A 58 0.88 0.97 -11.59
C ASN A 58 1.51 0.07 -10.53
N LEU A 59 1.04 -1.18 -10.46
CA LEU A 59 1.50 -2.13 -9.44
C LEU A 59 2.93 -2.63 -9.70
N GLN A 60 3.38 -2.68 -10.95
CA GLN A 60 4.74 -3.11 -11.31
C GLN A 60 5.78 -2.06 -10.92
N LEU A 61 5.49 -0.79 -11.20
CA LEU A 61 6.35 0.33 -10.85
C LEU A 61 6.16 0.79 -9.40
N LYS A 62 5.16 0.25 -8.68
CA LYS A 62 4.74 0.69 -7.33
C LYS A 62 4.48 2.20 -7.26
N ARG A 63 3.74 2.71 -8.24
CA ARG A 63 3.43 4.15 -8.35
C ARG A 63 1.94 4.39 -8.34
N CYS A 64 1.55 5.56 -7.86
CA CYS A 64 0.19 6.05 -7.97
C CYS A 64 0.21 7.54 -8.29
N THR A 65 -0.71 8.01 -9.13
CA THR A 65 -0.82 9.44 -9.47
C THR A 65 -1.13 10.33 -8.26
N CYS A 66 -1.64 9.79 -7.15
CA CYS A 66 -1.75 10.52 -5.89
C CYS A 66 -0.40 10.81 -5.21
N ARG A 67 0.71 10.24 -5.70
CA ARG A 67 2.10 10.40 -5.24
C ARG A 67 2.42 9.92 -3.82
N VAL A 68 1.42 9.53 -3.03
CA VAL A 68 1.63 9.03 -1.66
C VAL A 68 2.52 7.78 -1.67
N TRP A 69 2.30 6.85 -2.61
CA TRP A 69 3.11 5.63 -2.71
C TRP A 69 4.55 5.93 -3.12
N ASP A 70 4.76 6.87 -4.05
CA ASP A 70 6.08 7.31 -4.48
C ASP A 70 6.88 7.97 -3.36
N LEU A 71 6.22 8.67 -2.44
CA LEU A 71 6.87 9.44 -1.37
C LEU A 71 7.13 8.62 -0.11
N THR A 72 6.21 7.73 0.25
CA THR A 72 6.26 6.99 1.51
C THR A 72 6.79 5.57 1.34
N GLU A 73 6.85 5.06 0.10
CA GLU A 73 7.06 3.65 -0.23
C GLU A 73 5.98 2.71 0.35
N ILE A 74 4.96 3.26 1.02
CA ILE A 74 3.81 2.56 1.56
C ILE A 74 2.65 2.66 0.56
N PRO A 75 1.98 1.55 0.22
CA PRO A 75 0.81 1.58 -0.64
C PRO A 75 -0.25 2.56 -0.13
N CYS A 76 -0.71 3.47 -0.99
CA CYS A 76 -1.84 4.35 -0.69
C CYS A 76 -3.19 3.61 -0.76
N SER A 77 -4.28 4.28 -0.38
CA SER A 77 -5.64 3.73 -0.51
C SER A 77 -5.92 3.20 -1.92
N HIS A 78 -5.59 3.96 -2.96
CA HIS A 78 -5.75 3.53 -4.37
C HIS A 78 -4.95 2.26 -4.69
N ALA A 79 -3.70 2.21 -4.23
CA ALA A 79 -2.82 1.05 -4.41
C ALA A 79 -3.39 -0.20 -3.75
N ILE A 80 -3.94 -0.07 -2.55
CA ILE A 80 -4.53 -1.16 -1.79
C ILE A 80 -5.78 -1.69 -2.49
N LYS A 81 -6.64 -0.80 -3.00
CA LYS A 81 -7.80 -1.20 -3.81
C LYS A 81 -7.37 -2.02 -5.04
N ALA A 82 -6.34 -1.56 -5.74
CA ALA A 82 -5.77 -2.27 -6.89
C ALA A 82 -5.18 -3.64 -6.53
N LEU A 83 -4.42 -3.73 -5.43
CA LEU A 83 -3.86 -4.98 -4.93
C LEU A 83 -4.96 -5.98 -4.52
N ILE A 84 -6.00 -5.51 -3.82
CA ILE A 84 -7.15 -6.34 -3.44
C ILE A 84 -7.87 -6.86 -4.67
N TYR A 85 -8.08 -6.00 -5.68
CA TYR A 85 -8.73 -6.38 -6.92
C TYR A 85 -7.90 -7.39 -7.72
N GLN A 86 -6.58 -7.20 -7.80
CA GLN A 86 -5.66 -8.15 -8.45
C GLN A 86 -5.71 -9.51 -7.76
N LYS A 87 -5.67 -9.55 -6.42
CA LYS A 87 -5.76 -10.78 -5.63
C LYS A 87 -7.07 -11.53 -5.84
N LYS A 88 -8.20 -10.82 -6.05
CA LYS A 88 -9.48 -11.46 -6.40
C LYS A 88 -9.48 -12.10 -7.79
N LYS A 89 -8.69 -11.56 -8.74
CA LYS A 89 -8.53 -12.16 -10.09
C LYS A 89 -7.58 -13.35 -10.10
N SER A 90 -6.55 -13.36 -9.24
CA SER A 90 -5.58 -14.44 -9.17
C SER A 90 -5.91 -15.43 -8.03
N ASP A 91 -6.63 -16.51 -8.35
CA ASP A 91 -6.82 -17.64 -7.41
C ASP A 91 -5.48 -18.27 -6.97
N LYS A 92 -4.34 -17.99 -7.61
CA LYS A 92 -2.99 -18.37 -7.12
C LYS A 92 -1.95 -17.30 -7.46
N ARG A 93 -1.18 -16.89 -6.44
CA ARG A 93 0.06 -16.07 -6.44
C ARG A 93 -0.13 -14.54 -6.42
N GLY A 94 0.28 -13.95 -5.29
CA GLY A 94 0.40 -12.51 -5.09
C GLY A 94 0.74 -12.21 -3.63
N ALA A 95 1.99 -12.45 -3.23
CA ALA A 95 2.48 -12.15 -1.89
C ALA A 95 2.65 -10.64 -1.72
N LEU A 96 2.11 -10.12 -0.61
CA LEU A 96 2.27 -8.74 -0.17
C LEU A 96 3.69 -8.58 0.37
N VAL A 97 4.49 -7.67 -0.20
CA VAL A 97 5.81 -7.33 0.36
C VAL A 97 5.68 -5.99 1.07
N VAL A 98 5.93 -5.94 2.39
CA VAL A 98 6.14 -4.70 3.14
C VAL A 98 7.47 -4.79 3.88
N PHE A 99 8.23 -3.70 3.75
CA PHE A 99 9.61 -3.55 4.14
C PHE A 99 9.77 -3.40 5.66
N LYS A 100 10.69 -4.17 6.24
CA LYS A 100 11.38 -3.75 7.45
C LYS A 100 12.27 -2.57 7.09
N GLY A 101 12.15 -1.51 7.90
CA GLY A 101 12.89 -0.25 7.96
C GLY A 101 13.84 0.05 6.81
N SER A 102 13.63 1.19 6.13
CA SER A 102 14.51 1.79 5.13
C SER A 102 15.99 1.35 5.21
N LEU A 103 16.25 0.21 4.59
CA LEU A 103 17.28 -0.04 3.60
C LEU A 103 16.84 -1.29 2.82
N HIS A 104 16.07 -1.02 1.76
CA HIS A 104 15.98 -1.79 0.53
C HIS A 104 15.91 -3.34 0.63
N VAL A 105 14.75 -3.94 0.35
CA VAL A 105 14.67 -5.32 -0.13
C VAL A 105 13.64 -5.46 -1.26
N SER A 106 14.15 -5.61 -2.48
CA SER A 106 13.42 -6.25 -3.58
C SER A 106 13.21 -7.73 -3.25
N LEU A 107 12.07 -8.31 -3.62
CA LEU A 107 12.12 -9.65 -4.17
C LEU A 107 10.91 -9.96 -5.08
N TYR A 108 11.28 -10.38 -6.29
CA TYR A 108 10.45 -11.12 -7.24
C TYR A 108 10.24 -12.56 -6.72
N ALA A 109 9.09 -13.14 -7.05
CA ALA A 109 8.90 -14.58 -7.20
C ALA A 109 7.78 -14.83 -8.21
#